data_AF-A0A8T6EEU6-F1
#
_entry.id   AF-A0A8T6EEU6-F1
#
_cell.length_a   1.000
_cell.length_b   1.000
_cell.length_c   1.000
_cell.angle_alpha   90.00
_cell.angle_beta   90.00
_cell.angle_gamma   90.00
#
_symmetry.space_group_name_H-M   'P 1'
#
loop_
_entity.id
_entity.type
_entity.pdbx_description
1 polymer ?
#
loop_
_entity_poly.entity_id
_entity_poly.type
_entity_poly.pdbx_seq_one_letter_code
_entity_poly.pdbx_strand_id
1 'polypeptide(L)'
;MKKRTVAAVFLILCNFAGTHGTDDSKGTPLRVSEFYPVGTNVPVDKLIEIDFNQDVVSSLTSRYADDEVPIDIKPTLPCKWEWVRADRLRCSLPEATTLDPSTRYVIKINSGLVTLNGHTLKDDYVHVFDTVVPTIRRARLHSWISRDKPIIDVYFDQNIEIASLKDRVFMYDVVTEREIPTTVLPYTWALRQALLTDYFGIQQRHQNFAGRDRLRDDEDGTGNRVFVLPREPLSPNVEVSVVLLPGVKGAQGELKTTERRLIDTFIEFSDAFRFLGLLCYDSNEVSHFLEAGKSHDETCNVDLEISLVFSSSLENHTLDEIVHTLPQTAKEDRFLLVDNEYYRSGMRGVKYRIRTKFEPSTTYKLFIAATDDPKNTTPVKDGFGQPIIGPTDITFKTTDSPALILLAQPITTVNSYGQFEPMIYVQNVDELSLNYSILDEQGALLN
;
A
#
# COMPACT_ATOMS: atom_id res chain seq x y z
N MET A 1 -32.36 36.41 23.68
CA MET A 1 -33.02 35.21 24.25
C MET A 1 -32.25 33.97 23.88
N LYS A 2 -31.63 33.29 24.87
CA LYS A 2 -31.58 31.82 25.04
C LYS A 2 -30.51 31.52 26.10
N LYS A 3 -30.98 31.34 27.35
CA LYS A 3 -30.19 30.82 28.46
C LYS A 3 -29.87 29.35 28.16
N ARG A 4 -28.60 28.97 28.28
CA ARG A 4 -28.16 27.57 28.25
C ARG A 4 -28.33 27.00 29.66
N THR A 5 -29.24 26.03 29.79
CA THR A 5 -29.42 25.24 31.01
C THR A 5 -28.43 24.07 30.97
N VAL A 6 -27.55 23.99 31.96
CA VAL A 6 -26.67 22.84 32.19
C VAL A 6 -27.45 21.84 33.04
N ALA A 7 -27.71 20.65 32.50
CA ALA A 7 -28.31 19.55 33.23
C ALA A 7 -27.20 18.75 33.93
N ALA A 8 -27.27 18.70 35.27
CA ALA A 8 -26.41 17.86 36.08
C ALA A 8 -26.86 16.39 35.95
N VAL A 9 -25.96 15.53 35.49
CA VAL A 9 -26.16 14.07 35.45
C VAL A 9 -25.82 13.52 36.84
N PHE A 10 -26.83 13.03 37.54
CA PHE A 10 -26.68 12.31 38.80
C PHE A 10 -26.10 10.91 38.52
N LEU A 11 -24.88 10.66 39.02
CA LEU A 11 -24.25 9.34 38.98
C LEU A 11 -24.87 8.48 40.10
N ILE A 12 -25.73 7.54 39.75
CA ILE A 12 -26.26 6.54 40.67
C ILE A 12 -25.21 5.42 40.79
N LEU A 13 -24.55 5.35 41.95
CA LEU A 13 -23.73 4.23 42.38
C LEU A 13 -24.64 3.05 42.73
N CYS A 14 -24.81 2.10 41.81
CA CYS A 14 -25.35 0.78 42.14
C CYS A 14 -24.27 -0.05 42.83
N ASN A 15 -24.42 -0.26 44.13
CA ASN A 15 -23.70 -1.31 44.86
C ASN A 15 -24.13 -2.67 44.32
N PHE A 16 -23.29 -3.31 43.51
CA PHE A 16 -23.40 -4.75 43.23
C PHE A 16 -22.87 -5.52 44.44
N ALA A 17 -23.79 -5.96 45.30
CA ALA A 17 -23.51 -7.04 46.23
C ALA A 17 -23.29 -8.32 45.40
N GLY A 18 -22.05 -8.81 45.37
CA GLY A 18 -21.71 -10.08 44.74
C GLY A 18 -22.34 -11.24 45.53
N THR A 19 -23.44 -11.76 45.01
CA THR A 19 -23.89 -13.12 45.34
C THR A 19 -23.08 -14.09 44.50
N HIS A 20 -22.19 -14.86 45.14
CA HIS A 20 -21.66 -16.09 44.55
C HIS A 20 -22.84 -16.98 44.17
N GLY A 21 -23.05 -17.16 42.86
CA GLY A 21 -24.04 -18.09 42.32
C GLY A 21 -23.70 -19.50 42.76
N THR A 22 -24.46 -20.01 43.72
CA THR A 22 -24.57 -21.43 44.02
C THR A 22 -25.32 -22.11 42.89
N ASP A 23 -24.63 -23.02 42.20
CA ASP A 23 -25.11 -24.21 41.49
C ASP A 23 -26.63 -24.37 41.34
N ASP A 24 -27.17 -23.88 40.22
CA ASP A 24 -28.53 -24.14 39.76
C ASP A 24 -28.53 -25.03 38.49
N SER A 25 -27.58 -25.98 38.43
CA SER A 25 -27.48 -26.98 37.34
C SER A 25 -28.44 -28.17 37.49
N LYS A 26 -29.21 -28.21 38.59
CA LYS A 26 -30.10 -29.34 38.91
C LYS A 26 -31.40 -29.30 38.10
N GLY A 27 -31.34 -29.86 36.89
CA GLY A 27 -32.52 -30.25 36.10
C GLY A 27 -32.55 -29.73 34.66
N THR A 28 -31.51 -29.02 34.21
CA THR A 28 -31.48 -28.49 32.84
C THR A 28 -30.82 -29.50 31.89
N PRO A 29 -31.44 -29.86 30.75
CA PRO A 29 -30.81 -30.71 29.74
C PRO A 29 -29.46 -30.16 29.26
N LEU A 30 -28.56 -31.04 28.85
CA LEU A 30 -27.29 -30.64 28.22
C LEU A 30 -27.58 -29.99 26.87
N ARG A 31 -26.97 -28.82 26.66
CA ARG A 31 -26.98 -28.09 25.40
C ARG A 31 -25.63 -27.40 25.22
N VAL A 32 -25.32 -27.10 23.97
CA VAL A 32 -24.25 -26.15 23.64
C VAL A 32 -24.71 -24.76 24.06
N SER A 33 -23.90 -24.06 24.86
CA SER A 33 -24.15 -22.69 25.30
C SER A 33 -23.49 -21.67 24.38
N GLU A 34 -22.29 -21.97 23.88
CA GLU A 34 -21.54 -21.10 22.96
C GLU A 34 -20.73 -21.96 21.97
N PHE A 35 -20.51 -21.40 20.77
CA PHE A 35 -19.68 -22.01 19.74
C PHE A 35 -18.81 -20.92 19.11
N TYR A 36 -17.52 -21.17 18.97
CA TYR A 36 -16.60 -20.33 18.23
C TYR A 36 -15.90 -21.16 17.13
N PRO A 37 -15.76 -20.64 15.91
CA PRO A 37 -16.23 -19.34 15.43
C PRO A 37 -17.71 -19.38 14.99
N VAL A 38 -18.31 -18.21 14.78
CA VAL A 38 -19.72 -18.04 14.36
C VAL A 38 -19.84 -17.12 13.14
N GLY A 39 -20.79 -17.43 12.26
CA GLY A 39 -21.20 -16.56 11.16
C GLY A 39 -20.44 -16.81 9.85
N THR A 40 -20.37 -15.75 9.04
CA THR A 40 -19.73 -15.75 7.72
C THR A 40 -18.47 -14.90 7.74
N ASN A 41 -17.54 -15.17 6.83
CA ASN A 41 -16.27 -14.42 6.70
C ASN A 41 -15.37 -14.57 7.95
N VAL A 42 -15.36 -15.77 8.52
CA VAL A 42 -14.53 -16.13 9.66
C VAL A 42 -13.06 -16.19 9.24
N PRO A 43 -12.13 -15.50 9.94
CA PRO A 43 -10.70 -15.61 9.65
C PRO A 43 -10.22 -17.06 9.69
N VAL A 44 -9.18 -17.38 8.91
CA VAL A 44 -8.56 -18.72 8.91
C VAL A 44 -7.67 -18.96 10.13
N ASP A 45 -8.15 -18.60 11.33
CA ASP A 45 -7.48 -18.90 12.57
C ASP A 45 -7.50 -20.41 12.88
N LYS A 46 -6.95 -20.81 14.04
CA LYS A 46 -6.81 -22.21 14.43
C LYS A 46 -7.78 -22.63 15.54
N LEU A 47 -8.80 -21.82 15.80
CA LEU A 47 -9.57 -21.95 17.03
C LEU A 47 -11.00 -22.36 16.74
N ILE A 48 -11.35 -23.58 17.14
CA ILE A 48 -12.73 -24.04 17.26
C ILE A 48 -12.97 -24.39 18.73
N GLU A 49 -13.92 -23.71 19.38
CA GLU A 49 -14.31 -23.94 20.77
C GLU A 49 -15.81 -24.20 20.89
N ILE A 50 -16.16 -25.09 21.81
CA ILE A 50 -17.53 -25.47 22.12
C ILE A 50 -17.69 -25.37 23.63
N ASP A 51 -18.60 -24.52 24.08
CA ASP A 51 -19.02 -24.47 25.47
C ASP A 51 -20.35 -25.18 25.67
N PHE A 52 -20.45 -25.88 26.78
CA PHE A 52 -21.66 -26.53 27.26
C PHE A 52 -22.25 -25.75 28.43
N ASN A 53 -23.55 -25.89 28.67
CA ASN A 53 -24.21 -25.22 29.80
C ASN A 53 -23.93 -25.87 31.17
N GLN A 54 -23.13 -26.93 31.23
CA GLN A 54 -22.80 -27.70 32.44
C GLN A 54 -21.60 -28.61 32.18
N ASP A 55 -20.93 -29.03 33.26
CA ASP A 55 -19.72 -29.84 33.20
C ASP A 55 -19.97 -31.22 32.58
N VAL A 56 -19.14 -31.56 31.60
CA VAL A 56 -19.15 -32.84 30.88
C VAL A 56 -18.09 -33.79 31.42
N VAL A 57 -16.89 -33.29 31.74
CA VAL A 57 -15.78 -34.10 32.26
C VAL A 57 -15.35 -33.70 33.67
N SER A 58 -14.97 -34.69 34.50
CA SER A 58 -14.70 -34.51 35.93
C SER A 58 -13.29 -34.05 36.23
N SER A 59 -12.35 -34.31 35.33
CA SER A 59 -10.94 -33.98 35.51
C SER A 59 -10.27 -33.67 34.16
N LEU A 60 -9.47 -32.60 34.14
CA LEU A 60 -8.63 -32.22 32.99
C LEU A 60 -7.35 -33.07 32.89
N THR A 61 -7.21 -34.12 33.70
CA THR A 61 -6.01 -34.96 33.75
C THR A 61 -5.77 -35.79 32.48
N SER A 62 -6.82 -36.09 31.72
CA SER A 62 -6.72 -36.52 30.32
C SER A 62 -7.01 -35.31 29.42
N ARG A 63 -5.97 -34.54 29.08
CA ARG A 63 -6.11 -33.33 28.24
C ARG A 63 -6.70 -33.62 26.86
N TYR A 64 -6.57 -34.86 26.38
CA TYR A 64 -7.17 -35.31 25.15
C TYR A 64 -8.53 -35.91 25.46
N ALA A 65 -9.55 -35.43 24.75
CA ALA A 65 -10.69 -36.28 24.48
C ALA A 65 -10.15 -37.43 23.63
N ASP A 66 -10.03 -38.64 24.20
CA ASP A 66 -9.82 -39.85 23.41
C ASP A 66 -10.96 -39.99 22.37
N ASP A 67 -10.93 -41.00 21.50
CA ASP A 67 -11.85 -41.26 20.37
C ASP A 67 -13.39 -41.30 20.70
N GLU A 68 -13.80 -40.87 21.89
CA GLU A 68 -15.13 -40.92 22.47
C GLU A 68 -15.97 -39.64 22.29
N VAL A 69 -15.42 -38.51 21.85
CA VAL A 69 -16.26 -37.31 21.61
C VAL A 69 -16.92 -37.40 20.24
N PRO A 70 -18.27 -37.52 20.16
CA PRO A 70 -18.94 -37.90 18.93
C PRO A 70 -19.18 -36.67 18.04
N ILE A 71 -18.09 -35.99 17.66
CA ILE A 71 -18.13 -34.79 16.82
C ILE A 71 -17.58 -35.09 15.43
N ASP A 72 -18.38 -34.79 14.42
CA ASP A 72 -18.00 -34.86 13.01
C ASP A 72 -17.78 -33.45 12.45
N ILE A 73 -16.65 -33.20 11.80
CA ILE A 73 -16.37 -31.95 11.07
C ILE A 73 -16.28 -32.22 9.57
N LYS A 74 -16.96 -31.40 8.76
CA LYS A 74 -16.84 -31.41 7.29
C LYS A 74 -16.49 -30.01 6.74
N PRO A 75 -15.44 -29.85 5.91
CA PRO A 75 -14.46 -30.87 5.55
C PRO A 75 -13.63 -31.33 6.76
N THR A 76 -13.09 -32.55 6.69
CA THR A 76 -12.36 -33.16 7.81
C THR A 76 -11.12 -32.34 8.16
N LEU A 77 -10.99 -32.00 9.44
CA LEU A 77 -9.82 -31.32 9.99
C LEU A 77 -8.96 -32.31 10.78
N PRO A 78 -7.62 -32.25 10.68
CA PRO A 78 -6.73 -33.11 11.44
C PRO A 78 -6.54 -32.58 12.88
N CYS A 79 -7.60 -32.11 13.52
CA CYS A 79 -7.50 -31.56 14.87
C CYS A 79 -7.69 -32.63 15.95
N LYS A 80 -7.06 -32.36 17.09
CA LYS A 80 -7.25 -33.15 18.30
C LYS A 80 -8.21 -32.41 19.22
N TRP A 81 -9.23 -33.11 19.70
CA TRP A 81 -10.15 -32.56 20.67
C TRP A 81 -9.52 -32.58 22.06
N GLU A 82 -9.56 -31.45 22.74
CA GLU A 82 -8.97 -31.26 24.06
C GLU A 82 -9.98 -30.55 24.97
N TRP A 83 -10.18 -31.10 26.16
CA TRP A 83 -10.94 -30.43 27.21
C TRP A 83 -10.05 -29.36 27.84
N VAL A 84 -10.40 -28.09 27.64
CA VAL A 84 -9.68 -26.95 28.23
C VAL A 84 -10.33 -26.47 29.53
N ARG A 85 -11.62 -26.79 29.72
CA ARG A 85 -12.39 -26.69 30.97
C ARG A 85 -13.36 -27.87 31.05
N ALA A 86 -13.97 -28.12 32.21
CA ALA A 86 -14.92 -29.22 32.40
C ALA A 86 -16.16 -29.12 31.48
N ASP A 87 -16.48 -27.91 31.04
CA ASP A 87 -17.59 -27.51 30.17
C ASP A 87 -17.13 -26.96 28.80
N ARG A 88 -15.81 -26.94 28.51
CA ARG A 88 -15.26 -26.37 27.27
C ARG A 88 -14.35 -27.33 26.54
N LEU A 89 -14.71 -27.61 25.30
CA LEU A 89 -13.94 -28.42 24.37
C LEU A 89 -13.31 -27.55 23.29
N ARG A 90 -12.06 -27.82 22.94
CA ARG A 90 -11.31 -27.14 21.88
C ARG A 90 -10.80 -28.13 20.84
N CYS A 91 -10.92 -27.80 19.57
CA CYS A 91 -10.27 -28.52 18.48
C CYS A 91 -8.90 -27.85 18.22
N SER A 92 -7.84 -28.55 18.62
CA SER A 92 -6.44 -28.13 18.53
C SER A 92 -5.85 -28.57 17.19
N LEU A 93 -5.62 -27.62 16.30
CA LEU A 93 -4.99 -27.87 15.00
C LEU A 93 -3.45 -27.89 15.12
N PRO A 94 -2.75 -28.72 14.32
CA PRO A 94 -1.30 -28.70 14.25
C PRO A 94 -0.72 -27.31 13.91
N GLU A 95 0.52 -27.05 14.32
CA GLU A 95 1.14 -25.72 14.10
C GLU A 95 1.23 -25.32 12.61
N ALA A 96 1.32 -26.27 11.69
CA ALA A 96 1.34 -26.00 10.26
C ALA A 96 -0.05 -25.93 9.59
N THR A 97 -1.14 -26.09 10.36
CA THR A 97 -2.50 -26.22 9.80
C THR A 97 -3.40 -25.09 10.30
N THR A 98 -4.14 -24.48 9.40
CA THR A 98 -5.22 -23.52 9.67
C THR A 98 -6.52 -24.04 9.08
N LEU A 99 -7.63 -23.35 9.37
CA LEU A 99 -8.83 -23.54 8.57
C LEU A 99 -8.56 -23.20 7.11
N ASP A 100 -9.21 -23.91 6.20
CA ASP A 100 -9.13 -23.63 4.77
C ASP A 100 -9.95 -22.37 4.47
N PRO A 101 -9.40 -21.43 3.68
CA PRO A 101 -10.17 -20.27 3.25
C PRO A 101 -11.28 -20.70 2.27
N SER A 102 -12.23 -19.81 2.02
CA SER A 102 -13.34 -20.05 1.07
C SER A 102 -14.11 -21.36 1.34
N THR A 103 -14.23 -21.77 2.58
CA THR A 103 -14.74 -23.09 2.95
C THR A 103 -15.88 -22.99 3.96
N ARG A 104 -16.95 -23.75 3.70
CA ARG A 104 -18.04 -23.96 4.64
C ARG A 104 -17.71 -25.13 5.54
N TYR A 105 -17.59 -24.88 6.83
CA TYR A 105 -17.45 -25.92 7.84
C TYR A 105 -18.80 -26.26 8.45
N VAL A 106 -19.12 -27.55 8.49
CA VAL A 106 -20.29 -28.11 9.17
C VAL A 106 -19.78 -29.00 10.29
N ILE A 107 -20.11 -28.63 11.52
CA ILE A 107 -19.72 -29.36 12.72
C ILE A 107 -20.98 -29.97 13.33
N LYS A 108 -20.99 -31.28 13.48
CA LYS A 108 -22.09 -32.03 14.06
C LYS A 108 -21.64 -32.69 15.35
N ILE A 109 -22.25 -32.30 16.46
CA ILE A 109 -22.14 -33.00 17.73
C ILE A 109 -23.29 -33.99 17.79
N ASN A 110 -23.00 -35.30 17.74
CA ASN A 110 -24.05 -36.29 17.81
C ASN A 110 -24.67 -36.32 19.21
N SER A 111 -25.96 -36.63 19.25
CA SER A 111 -26.71 -36.91 20.48
C SER A 111 -26.05 -38.04 21.29
N GLY A 112 -26.33 -38.06 22.59
CA GLY A 112 -25.81 -39.10 23.49
C GLY A 112 -24.63 -38.67 24.37
N LEU A 113 -24.06 -37.46 24.19
CA LEU A 113 -23.07 -36.92 25.12
C LEU A 113 -23.70 -36.74 26.51
N VAL A 114 -23.06 -37.28 27.56
CA VAL A 114 -23.58 -37.29 28.93
C VAL A 114 -22.73 -36.40 29.84
N THR A 115 -23.39 -35.65 30.71
CA THR A 115 -22.76 -34.77 31.72
C THR A 115 -22.40 -35.53 32.99
N LEU A 116 -21.60 -34.92 33.86
CA LEU A 116 -21.29 -35.48 35.18
C LEU A 116 -22.53 -35.75 36.04
N ASN A 117 -23.60 -34.96 35.83
CA ASN A 117 -24.86 -35.10 36.54
C ASN A 117 -25.86 -36.04 35.83
N GLY A 118 -25.43 -36.74 34.76
CA GLY A 118 -26.24 -37.72 34.05
C GLY A 118 -27.22 -37.15 33.03
N HIS A 119 -27.25 -35.83 32.80
CA HIS A 119 -28.03 -35.23 31.72
C HIS A 119 -27.37 -35.49 30.37
N THR A 120 -28.18 -35.72 29.33
CA THR A 120 -27.69 -36.08 27.98
C THR A 120 -28.06 -35.01 26.96
N LEU A 121 -27.20 -34.81 25.96
CA LEU A 121 -27.52 -34.07 24.74
C LEU A 121 -28.53 -34.90 23.93
N LYS A 122 -29.81 -34.50 23.96
CA LYS A 122 -30.91 -35.32 23.41
C LYS A 122 -30.91 -35.42 21.89
N ASP A 123 -30.60 -34.31 21.23
CA ASP A 123 -30.65 -34.16 19.78
C ASP A 123 -29.26 -33.80 19.26
N ASP A 124 -28.99 -34.15 18.01
CA ASP A 124 -27.76 -33.72 17.35
C ASP A 124 -27.70 -32.19 17.29
N TYR A 125 -26.54 -31.63 17.62
CA TYR A 125 -26.29 -30.19 17.47
C TYR A 125 -25.46 -29.95 16.20
N VAL A 126 -25.98 -29.13 15.29
CA VAL A 126 -25.30 -28.77 14.04
C VAL A 126 -24.94 -27.30 14.07
N HIS A 127 -23.65 -27.04 13.87
CA HIS A 127 -23.11 -25.70 13.71
C HIS A 127 -22.51 -25.53 12.32
N VAL A 128 -22.67 -24.33 11.76
CA VAL A 128 -22.14 -23.98 10.43
C VAL A 128 -21.47 -22.62 10.50
N PHE A 129 -20.29 -22.52 9.93
CA PHE A 129 -19.63 -21.24 9.68
C PHE A 129 -18.90 -21.27 8.32
N ASP A 130 -18.74 -20.09 7.75
CA ASP A 130 -18.08 -19.88 6.46
C ASP A 130 -16.80 -19.08 6.67
N THR A 131 -15.65 -19.61 6.24
CA THR A 131 -14.38 -18.87 6.30
C THR A 131 -14.34 -17.74 5.28
N VAL A 132 -13.40 -16.82 5.48
CA VAL A 132 -13.14 -15.68 4.59
C VAL A 132 -13.07 -16.11 3.12
N VAL A 133 -13.79 -15.40 2.25
CA VAL A 133 -13.73 -15.54 0.79
C VAL A 133 -12.74 -14.54 0.20
N PRO A 134 -12.24 -14.75 -1.03
CA PRO A 134 -11.18 -13.91 -1.58
C PRO A 134 -11.64 -12.48 -1.77
N THR A 135 -10.75 -11.53 -1.49
CA THR A 135 -10.96 -10.13 -1.83
C THR A 135 -9.73 -9.54 -2.47
N ILE A 136 -9.93 -8.50 -3.27
CA ILE A 136 -8.83 -7.69 -3.71
C ILE A 136 -8.32 -6.89 -2.50
N ARG A 137 -7.02 -7.00 -2.24
CA ARG A 137 -6.28 -6.28 -1.20
C ARG A 137 -5.79 -4.93 -1.70
N ARG A 138 -5.38 -4.87 -2.97
CA ARG A 138 -4.94 -3.64 -3.64
C ARG A 138 -5.02 -3.80 -5.16
N ALA A 139 -5.22 -2.68 -5.83
CA ALA A 139 -5.03 -2.55 -7.26
C ALA A 139 -4.10 -1.35 -7.50
N ARG A 140 -3.19 -1.46 -8.47
CA ARG A 140 -2.26 -0.39 -8.81
C ARG A 140 -1.95 -0.37 -10.28
N LEU A 141 -1.66 0.80 -10.81
CA LEU A 141 -1.12 0.94 -12.16
C LEU A 141 0.20 0.16 -12.27
N HIS A 142 0.29 -0.73 -13.26
CA HIS A 142 1.49 -1.49 -13.58
C HIS A 142 2.33 -0.78 -14.63
N SER A 143 1.71 -0.56 -15.78
CA SER A 143 2.27 0.08 -16.97
C SER A 143 1.11 0.45 -17.91
N TRP A 144 1.42 0.91 -19.12
CA TRP A 144 0.44 1.22 -20.15
C TRP A 144 0.80 0.49 -21.43
N ILE A 145 -0.21 -0.05 -22.13
CA ILE A 145 -0.02 -0.52 -23.52
C ILE A 145 -0.02 0.67 -24.46
N SER A 146 -0.99 1.55 -24.25
CA SER A 146 -1.16 2.84 -24.90
C SER A 146 -1.74 3.78 -23.87
N ARG A 147 -1.76 5.07 -24.18
CA ARG A 147 -2.21 6.10 -23.25
C ARG A 147 -3.60 5.87 -22.68
N ASP A 148 -4.48 5.33 -23.50
CA ASP A 148 -5.88 5.02 -23.20
C ASP A 148 -6.08 3.58 -22.71
N LYS A 149 -5.01 2.80 -22.54
CA LYS A 149 -5.05 1.39 -22.12
C LYS A 149 -4.05 1.09 -21.01
N PRO A 150 -4.40 1.45 -19.76
CA PRO A 150 -3.61 1.07 -18.60
C PRO A 150 -3.64 -0.44 -18.37
N ILE A 151 -2.56 -0.93 -17.77
CA ILE A 151 -2.48 -2.28 -17.22
C ILE A 151 -2.53 -2.13 -15.71
N ILE A 152 -3.55 -2.70 -15.08
CA ILE A 152 -3.70 -2.68 -13.63
C ILE A 152 -3.29 -4.02 -13.04
N ASP A 153 -2.40 -3.95 -12.05
CA ASP A 153 -1.94 -5.06 -11.25
C ASP A 153 -2.84 -5.21 -10.03
N VAL A 154 -3.65 -6.27 -10.01
CA VAL A 154 -4.65 -6.54 -8.99
C VAL A 154 -4.16 -7.68 -8.10
N TYR A 155 -4.14 -7.44 -6.79
CA TYR A 155 -3.72 -8.40 -5.78
C TYR A 155 -4.90 -8.84 -4.93
N PHE A 156 -5.08 -10.14 -4.80
CA PHE A 156 -6.01 -10.75 -3.87
C PHE A 156 -5.31 -11.09 -2.55
N ASP A 157 -6.09 -11.20 -1.48
CA ASP A 157 -5.62 -11.66 -0.17
C ASP A 157 -5.54 -13.19 -0.06
N GLN A 158 -6.12 -13.89 -1.04
CA GLN A 158 -6.12 -15.35 -1.18
C GLN A 158 -5.78 -15.74 -2.61
N ASN A 159 -5.35 -16.99 -2.82
CA ASN A 159 -5.31 -17.54 -4.16
C ASN A 159 -6.73 -17.75 -4.67
N ILE A 160 -6.97 -17.40 -5.93
CA ILE A 160 -8.25 -17.51 -6.62
C ILE A 160 -8.12 -18.41 -7.83
N GLU A 161 -9.23 -18.99 -8.27
CA GLU A 161 -9.33 -19.61 -9.59
C GLU A 161 -9.46 -18.49 -10.64
N ILE A 162 -8.42 -18.28 -11.46
CA ILE A 162 -8.35 -17.13 -12.38
C ILE A 162 -9.51 -17.15 -13.38
N ALA A 163 -9.93 -18.33 -13.83
CA ALA A 163 -11.07 -18.50 -14.72
C ALA A 163 -12.39 -17.98 -14.12
N SER A 164 -12.52 -17.97 -12.79
CA SER A 164 -13.72 -17.46 -12.10
C SER A 164 -13.86 -15.93 -12.17
N LEU A 165 -12.79 -15.21 -12.55
CA LEU A 165 -12.83 -13.75 -12.74
C LEU A 165 -13.49 -13.31 -14.06
N LYS A 166 -13.75 -14.25 -14.97
CA LYS A 166 -14.34 -13.93 -16.28
C LYS A 166 -15.65 -13.15 -16.11
N ASP A 167 -15.68 -11.95 -16.69
CA ASP A 167 -16.82 -11.02 -16.63
C ASP A 167 -17.25 -10.65 -15.19
N ARG A 168 -16.35 -10.80 -14.21
CA ARG A 168 -16.53 -10.40 -12.80
C ARG A 168 -15.63 -9.24 -12.39
N VAL A 169 -14.65 -8.89 -13.22
CA VAL A 169 -13.79 -7.73 -13.01
C VAL A 169 -14.07 -6.73 -14.11
N PHE A 170 -14.27 -5.47 -13.75
CA PHE A 170 -14.41 -4.38 -14.69
C PHE A 170 -13.79 -3.10 -14.14
N MET A 171 -13.61 -2.13 -15.01
CA MET A 171 -13.17 -0.78 -14.67
C MET A 171 -14.40 0.12 -14.60
N TYR A 172 -14.51 0.96 -13.59
CA TYR A 172 -15.66 1.87 -13.42
C TYR A 172 -15.17 3.30 -13.54
N ASP A 173 -15.63 4.01 -14.57
CA ASP A 173 -15.43 5.45 -14.70
C ASP A 173 -16.32 6.14 -13.66
N VAL A 174 -15.67 6.72 -12.65
CA VAL A 174 -16.32 7.37 -11.51
C VAL A 174 -17.04 8.65 -11.94
N VAL A 175 -16.56 9.32 -12.98
CA VAL A 175 -17.09 10.60 -13.46
C VAL A 175 -18.33 10.38 -14.33
N THR A 176 -18.24 9.44 -15.28
CA THR A 176 -19.35 9.16 -16.21
C THR A 176 -20.30 8.06 -15.73
N GLU A 177 -20.02 7.47 -14.57
CA GLU A 177 -20.76 6.34 -13.97
C GLU A 177 -20.87 5.13 -14.92
N ARG A 178 -19.84 4.91 -15.74
CA ARG A 178 -19.83 3.89 -16.79
C ARG A 178 -18.99 2.68 -16.40
N GLU A 179 -19.56 1.49 -16.57
CA GLU A 179 -18.81 0.23 -16.52
C GLU A 179 -18.05 0.00 -17.84
N ILE A 180 -16.75 -0.26 -17.73
CA ILE A 180 -15.81 -0.50 -18.82
C ILE A 180 -15.38 -1.97 -18.76
N PRO A 181 -15.73 -2.80 -19.75
CA PRO A 181 -15.35 -4.20 -19.78
C PRO A 181 -13.84 -4.40 -19.75
N THR A 182 -13.36 -5.41 -19.01
CA THR A 182 -11.93 -5.71 -18.90
C THR A 182 -11.55 -7.09 -19.42
N THR A 183 -10.29 -7.22 -19.80
CA THR A 183 -9.60 -8.48 -19.99
C THR A 183 -8.75 -8.75 -18.75
N VAL A 184 -8.91 -9.95 -18.19
CA VAL A 184 -8.10 -10.45 -17.08
C VAL A 184 -7.06 -11.41 -17.65
N LEU A 185 -5.80 -11.16 -17.34
CA LEU A 185 -4.69 -12.04 -17.70
C LEU A 185 -4.05 -12.61 -16.43
N PRO A 186 -3.65 -13.89 -16.42
CA PRO A 186 -2.92 -14.46 -15.31
C PRO A 186 -1.59 -13.73 -15.12
N TYR A 187 -1.12 -13.61 -13.88
CA TYR A 187 0.19 -13.06 -13.63
C TYR A 187 1.26 -14.12 -13.90
N THR A 188 2.14 -13.87 -14.87
CA THR A 188 3.37 -14.64 -15.07
C THR A 188 4.55 -13.70 -15.23
N TRP A 189 5.73 -14.17 -14.85
CA TRP A 189 6.96 -13.40 -15.02
C TRP A 189 7.25 -13.10 -16.49
N ALA A 190 6.97 -14.06 -17.38
CA ALA A 190 7.10 -13.88 -18.82
C ALA A 190 6.14 -12.80 -19.35
N LEU A 191 4.87 -12.82 -18.95
CA LEU A 191 3.91 -11.79 -19.35
C LEU A 191 4.28 -10.43 -18.78
N ARG A 192 4.68 -10.37 -17.51
CA ARG A 192 5.16 -9.12 -16.90
C ARG A 192 6.32 -8.52 -17.69
N GLN A 193 7.30 -9.32 -18.09
CA GLN A 193 8.43 -8.83 -18.90
C GLN A 193 7.98 -8.34 -20.28
N ALA A 194 7.10 -9.09 -20.94
CA ALA A 194 6.54 -8.68 -22.24
C ALA A 194 5.83 -7.32 -22.13
N LEU A 195 4.96 -7.16 -21.12
CA LEU A 195 4.21 -5.91 -20.89
C LEU A 195 5.08 -4.72 -20.43
N LEU A 196 6.29 -4.97 -19.92
CA LEU A 196 7.25 -3.92 -19.56
C LEU A 196 8.13 -3.48 -20.74
N THR A 197 8.43 -4.40 -21.65
CA THR A 197 9.31 -4.15 -22.81
C THR A 197 8.67 -3.14 -23.77
N ASP A 198 7.34 -3.19 -23.89
CA ASP A 198 6.58 -2.33 -24.80
C ASP A 198 6.45 -0.87 -24.33
N TYR A 199 6.44 -0.61 -23.01
CA TYR A 199 6.13 0.73 -22.48
C TYR A 199 7.34 1.67 -22.41
N PHE A 200 8.53 1.14 -22.13
CA PHE A 200 9.69 2.00 -21.88
C PHE A 200 10.71 2.01 -23.01
N GLY A 201 10.72 1.05 -23.95
CA GLY A 201 11.86 0.86 -24.86
C GLY A 201 13.20 0.63 -24.14
N ILE A 202 13.15 0.50 -22.81
CA ILE A 202 14.28 0.31 -21.93
C ILE A 202 14.59 -1.19 -22.00
N GLN A 203 15.54 -1.58 -22.87
CA GLN A 203 16.27 -2.86 -22.74
C GLN A 203 17.19 -2.87 -21.51
N GLN A 204 16.76 -2.35 -20.34
CA GLN A 204 17.61 -2.43 -19.16
C GLN A 204 17.65 -3.87 -18.68
N ARG A 205 18.84 -4.47 -18.84
CA ARG A 205 19.63 -5.20 -17.82
C ARG A 205 18.89 -5.91 -16.67
N HIS A 206 17.69 -6.44 -16.89
CA HIS A 206 16.96 -7.24 -15.90
C HIS A 206 17.35 -8.72 -15.92
N GLN A 207 18.46 -9.08 -16.59
CA GLN A 207 19.01 -10.45 -16.54
C GLN A 207 19.46 -10.87 -15.13
N ASN A 208 19.63 -9.94 -14.18
CA ASN A 208 20.14 -10.25 -12.84
C ASN A 208 19.07 -10.38 -11.74
N PHE A 209 17.77 -10.21 -12.03
CA PHE A 209 16.69 -10.44 -11.05
C PHE A 209 16.09 -11.86 -11.09
N ALA A 210 16.48 -12.69 -12.06
CA ALA A 210 16.04 -14.08 -12.19
C ALA A 210 16.49 -15.00 -11.04
N GLY A 211 17.30 -14.51 -10.09
CA GLY A 211 17.97 -15.33 -9.08
C GLY A 211 17.33 -15.39 -7.69
N ARG A 212 16.33 -14.54 -7.34
CA ARG A 212 15.89 -14.44 -5.93
C ARG A 212 14.39 -14.53 -5.64
N ASP A 213 13.50 -14.39 -6.61
CA ASP A 213 12.07 -14.64 -6.40
C ASP A 213 11.66 -15.91 -7.16
N ARG A 214 11.67 -17.05 -6.46
CA ARG A 214 10.89 -18.24 -6.85
C ARG A 214 9.39 -17.97 -6.59
N LEU A 215 8.87 -16.86 -7.11
CA LEU A 215 7.43 -16.67 -7.18
C LEU A 215 6.96 -17.63 -8.27
N ARG A 216 6.31 -18.69 -7.82
CA ARG A 216 5.66 -19.70 -8.65
C ARG A 216 4.76 -18.96 -9.63
N ASP A 217 5.06 -19.04 -10.92
CA ASP A 217 4.16 -18.53 -11.96
C ASP A 217 2.78 -19.20 -11.75
N ASP A 218 1.70 -18.46 -11.96
CA ASP A 218 0.30 -18.92 -11.81
C ASP A 218 -0.09 -19.93 -12.93
N GLU A 219 0.79 -20.88 -13.24
CA GLU A 219 0.67 -21.82 -14.38
C GLU A 219 -0.46 -22.83 -14.19
N ASP A 220 -0.90 -23.08 -12.96
CA ASP A 220 -1.99 -24.02 -12.67
C ASP A 220 -3.40 -23.38 -12.79
N GLY A 221 -3.49 -22.14 -13.27
CA GLY A 221 -4.75 -21.41 -13.38
C GLY A 221 -5.26 -20.86 -12.04
N THR A 222 -4.47 -20.98 -10.99
CA THR A 222 -4.71 -20.34 -9.69
C THR A 222 -3.62 -19.33 -9.38
N GLY A 223 -3.97 -18.28 -8.65
CA GLY A 223 -3.04 -17.22 -8.31
C GLY A 223 -3.67 -16.18 -7.41
N ASN A 224 -2.87 -15.35 -6.75
CA ASN A 224 -3.38 -14.20 -5.99
C ASN A 224 -3.15 -12.87 -6.71
N ARG A 225 -2.75 -12.91 -7.98
CA ARG A 225 -2.36 -11.73 -8.75
C ARG A 225 -2.80 -11.87 -10.20
N VAL A 226 -3.33 -10.80 -10.76
CA VAL A 226 -3.74 -10.76 -12.17
C VAL A 226 -3.47 -9.39 -12.77
N PHE A 227 -3.31 -9.36 -14.09
CA PHE A 227 -3.36 -8.10 -14.84
C PHE A 227 -4.78 -7.86 -15.35
N VAL A 228 -5.26 -6.63 -15.19
CA VAL A 228 -6.57 -6.18 -15.64
C VAL A 228 -6.38 -5.03 -16.61
N LEU A 229 -6.94 -5.17 -17.80
CA LEU A 229 -6.79 -4.21 -18.89
C LEU A 229 -8.17 -3.87 -19.45
N PRO A 230 -8.46 -2.62 -19.85
CA PRO A 230 -9.72 -2.31 -20.49
C PRO A 230 -9.77 -2.90 -21.90
N ARG A 231 -10.95 -3.41 -22.31
CA ARG A 231 -11.15 -3.94 -23.68
C ARG A 231 -11.26 -2.84 -24.72
N GLU A 232 -11.69 -1.65 -24.29
CA GLU A 232 -11.82 -0.45 -25.09
C GLU A 232 -10.93 0.67 -24.55
N PRO A 233 -10.47 1.61 -25.39
CA PRO A 233 -9.87 2.86 -24.95
C PRO A 233 -10.63 3.55 -23.83
N LEU A 234 -9.92 3.93 -22.77
CA LEU A 234 -10.43 4.86 -21.77
C LEU A 234 -10.54 6.26 -22.38
N SER A 235 -11.52 7.03 -21.92
CA SER A 235 -11.56 8.47 -22.24
C SER A 235 -10.42 9.18 -21.50
N PRO A 236 -9.87 10.28 -22.03
CA PRO A 236 -8.84 11.04 -21.32
C PRO A 236 -9.40 11.67 -20.04
N ASN A 237 -8.51 11.91 -19.06
CA ASN A 237 -8.82 12.54 -17.76
C ASN A 237 -9.96 11.85 -16.97
N VAL A 238 -10.11 10.53 -17.12
CA VAL A 238 -11.07 9.75 -16.34
C VAL A 238 -10.48 9.34 -15.00
N GLU A 239 -11.35 9.15 -14.03
CA GLU A 239 -11.03 8.47 -12.78
C GLU A 239 -11.63 7.07 -12.84
N VAL A 240 -10.80 6.03 -12.71
CA VAL A 240 -11.23 4.64 -12.99
C VAL A 240 -10.89 3.71 -11.84
N SER A 241 -11.90 3.31 -11.08
CA SER A 241 -11.78 2.29 -10.04
C SER A 241 -11.87 0.87 -10.63
N VAL A 242 -11.24 -0.10 -9.96
CA VAL A 242 -11.44 -1.52 -10.30
C VAL A 242 -12.60 -2.05 -9.47
N VAL A 243 -13.55 -2.73 -10.11
CA VAL A 243 -14.70 -3.33 -9.44
C VAL A 243 -14.63 -4.85 -9.56
N LEU A 244 -14.86 -5.50 -8.42
CA LEU A 244 -15.08 -6.94 -8.32
C LEU A 244 -16.57 -7.22 -8.11
N LEU A 245 -17.17 -8.04 -8.96
CA LEU A 245 -18.51 -8.57 -8.78
C LEU A 245 -18.52 -9.84 -7.93
N PRO A 246 -19.66 -10.18 -7.32
CA PRO A 246 -19.88 -11.49 -6.69
C PRO A 246 -19.62 -12.65 -7.65
N GLY A 247 -19.20 -13.80 -7.12
CA GLY A 247 -19.08 -15.06 -7.84
C GLY A 247 -17.65 -15.56 -8.05
N VAL A 248 -16.64 -14.86 -7.52
CA VAL A 248 -15.22 -15.25 -7.62
C VAL A 248 -14.94 -16.39 -6.64
N LYS A 249 -14.23 -17.41 -7.11
CA LYS A 249 -13.95 -18.64 -6.35
C LYS A 249 -12.50 -18.65 -5.85
N GLY A 250 -12.29 -19.01 -4.58
CA GLY A 250 -10.96 -19.24 -4.01
C GLY A 250 -10.34 -20.55 -4.53
N ALA A 251 -9.01 -20.67 -4.52
CA ALA A 251 -8.34 -21.86 -5.03
C ALA A 251 -8.50 -23.09 -4.10
N GLN A 252 -8.70 -22.86 -2.79
CA GLN A 252 -8.73 -23.91 -1.77
C GLN A 252 -10.14 -24.38 -1.38
N GLY A 253 -11.18 -23.62 -1.73
CA GLY A 253 -12.54 -23.89 -1.25
C GLY A 253 -13.62 -23.54 -2.28
N GLU A 254 -14.84 -23.97 -2.00
CA GLU A 254 -15.98 -23.86 -2.93
C GLU A 254 -16.82 -22.59 -2.73
N LEU A 255 -16.63 -21.86 -1.63
CA LEU A 255 -17.34 -20.62 -1.39
C LEU A 255 -16.91 -19.56 -2.41
N LYS A 256 -17.90 -18.76 -2.82
CA LYS A 256 -17.72 -17.67 -3.78
C LYS A 256 -17.94 -16.34 -3.09
N THR A 257 -17.29 -15.29 -3.60
CA THR A 257 -17.57 -13.93 -3.17
C THR A 257 -19.04 -13.58 -3.37
N THR A 258 -19.64 -12.89 -2.41
CA THR A 258 -21.06 -12.52 -2.42
C THR A 258 -21.28 -11.02 -2.61
N GLU A 259 -20.23 -10.21 -2.48
CA GLU A 259 -20.31 -8.75 -2.47
C GLU A 259 -19.69 -8.13 -3.72
N ARG A 260 -20.30 -7.03 -4.16
CA ARG A 260 -19.67 -6.10 -5.11
C ARG A 260 -18.69 -5.22 -4.33
N ARG A 261 -17.45 -5.15 -4.78
CA ARG A 261 -16.40 -4.34 -4.13
C ARG A 261 -15.81 -3.36 -5.12
N LEU A 262 -15.87 -2.08 -4.76
CA LEU A 262 -15.18 -1.00 -5.45
C LEU A 262 -13.80 -0.84 -4.80
N ILE A 263 -12.76 -0.83 -5.62
CA ILE A 263 -11.41 -0.54 -5.16
C ILE A 263 -10.90 0.62 -5.95
N ASP A 264 -10.70 1.70 -5.20
CA ASP A 264 -10.21 2.94 -5.73
C ASP A 264 -8.81 2.72 -6.26
N THR A 265 -8.74 2.70 -7.58
CA THR A 265 -7.53 2.89 -8.34
C THR A 265 -7.77 4.20 -9.04
N PHE A 266 -6.85 5.14 -8.96
CA PHE A 266 -6.98 6.39 -9.70
C PHE A 266 -6.08 6.23 -10.92
N ILE A 267 -6.62 6.46 -12.12
CA ILE A 267 -5.90 6.37 -13.40
C ILE A 267 -6.22 7.61 -14.23
N GLU A 268 -5.66 8.75 -13.83
CA GLU A 268 -5.74 9.95 -14.66
C GLU A 268 -4.60 9.95 -15.69
N PHE A 269 -4.94 10.19 -16.95
CA PHE A 269 -3.99 10.48 -18.01
C PHE A 269 -4.49 11.64 -18.86
N SER A 270 -3.59 12.58 -19.15
CA SER A 270 -3.89 13.76 -19.95
C SER A 270 -4.21 13.39 -21.40
N ASP A 271 -4.99 14.21 -22.11
CA ASP A 271 -5.23 14.10 -23.56
C ASP A 271 -4.08 14.70 -24.41
N ALA A 272 -3.16 15.40 -23.77
CA ALA A 272 -2.02 16.03 -24.42
C ALA A 272 -0.76 15.92 -23.55
N PHE A 273 0.38 15.67 -24.20
CA PHE A 273 1.68 15.76 -23.55
C PHE A 273 2.04 17.24 -23.39
N ARG A 274 2.21 17.71 -22.16
CA ARG A 274 2.43 19.11 -21.82
C ARG A 274 3.54 19.21 -20.78
N PHE A 275 4.35 20.25 -20.88
CA PHE A 275 5.11 20.74 -19.73
C PHE A 275 4.16 21.53 -18.85
N LEU A 276 3.89 21.01 -17.64
CA LEU A 276 2.93 21.61 -16.72
C LEU A 276 3.57 22.76 -15.94
N GLY A 277 4.85 22.64 -15.60
CA GLY A 277 5.57 23.65 -14.86
C GLY A 277 6.71 23.12 -14.02
N LEU A 278 7.05 23.88 -12.98
CA LEU A 278 8.17 23.62 -12.08
C LEU A 278 7.66 23.53 -10.64
N LEU A 279 8.06 22.48 -9.93
CA LEU A 279 7.88 22.34 -8.49
C LEU A 279 9.17 22.73 -7.78
N CYS A 280 9.09 23.62 -6.81
CA CYS A 280 10.22 23.96 -5.94
C CYS A 280 9.75 24.26 -4.52
N TYR A 281 10.70 24.55 -3.64
CA TYR A 281 10.46 24.92 -2.26
C TYR A 281 11.09 26.28 -2.00
N ASP A 282 10.48 27.13 -1.18
CA ASP A 282 11.12 28.38 -0.74
C ASP A 282 12.08 28.15 0.45
N SER A 283 12.62 29.24 1.01
CA SER A 283 13.52 29.19 2.17
C SER A 283 12.86 28.68 3.46
N ASN A 284 11.52 28.66 3.51
CA ASN A 284 10.75 28.12 4.64
C ASN A 284 10.27 26.68 4.37
N GLU A 285 10.83 26.01 3.35
CA GLU A 285 10.44 24.67 2.90
C GLU A 285 8.97 24.57 2.45
N VAL A 286 8.35 25.69 2.07
CA VAL A 286 6.98 25.68 1.53
C VAL A 286 7.03 25.36 0.05
N SER A 287 6.26 24.35 -0.38
CA SER A 287 6.22 23.90 -1.78
C SER A 287 5.41 24.83 -2.69
N HIS A 288 6.01 25.28 -3.78
CA HIS A 288 5.41 26.12 -4.81
C HIS A 288 5.36 25.37 -6.15
N PHE A 289 4.19 25.41 -6.80
CA PHE A 289 4.03 24.92 -8.17
C PHE A 289 3.90 26.11 -9.11
N LEU A 290 4.92 26.29 -9.96
CA LEU A 290 5.03 27.39 -10.90
C LEU A 290 4.57 26.90 -12.27
N GLU A 291 3.44 27.41 -12.76
CA GLU A 291 2.83 26.99 -14.03
C GLU A 291 3.67 27.41 -15.25
N ALA A 292 3.78 26.53 -16.25
CA ALA A 292 4.48 26.81 -17.50
C ALA A 292 3.86 28.00 -18.27
N GLY A 293 4.68 28.70 -19.05
CA GLY A 293 4.32 29.87 -19.85
C GLY A 293 4.14 31.16 -19.07
N LYS A 294 4.34 31.15 -17.75
CA LYS A 294 4.18 32.31 -16.87
C LYS A 294 5.51 32.73 -16.25
N SER A 295 5.57 33.99 -15.83
CA SER A 295 6.61 34.51 -14.95
C SER A 295 6.08 34.50 -13.54
N HIS A 296 6.88 33.99 -12.62
CA HIS A 296 6.54 33.82 -11.21
C HIS A 296 7.45 34.69 -10.34
N ASP A 297 6.88 35.26 -9.28
CA ASP A 297 7.60 36.07 -8.30
C ASP A 297 8.04 35.25 -7.09
N GLU A 298 7.46 34.07 -6.93
CA GLU A 298 7.85 33.03 -5.99
C GLU A 298 9.32 32.65 -6.19
N THR A 299 10.02 32.48 -5.08
CA THR A 299 11.45 32.16 -5.06
C THR A 299 11.67 30.70 -4.73
N CYS A 300 12.52 30.04 -5.52
CA CYS A 300 12.93 28.65 -5.34
C CYS A 300 14.28 28.60 -4.61
N ASN A 301 14.32 27.89 -3.50
CA ASN A 301 15.55 27.58 -2.79
C ASN A 301 16.39 26.58 -3.58
N VAL A 302 17.59 27.01 -3.96
CA VAL A 302 18.52 26.23 -4.82
C VAL A 302 19.17 25.07 -4.08
N ASP A 303 19.17 25.08 -2.75
CA ASP A 303 19.65 23.99 -1.90
C ASP A 303 18.59 22.89 -1.74
N LEU A 304 17.33 23.21 -2.02
CA LEU A 304 16.22 22.27 -2.02
C LEU A 304 15.94 21.73 -3.42
N GLU A 305 15.02 20.77 -3.48
CA GLU A 305 14.69 20.13 -4.74
C GLU A 305 13.93 21.07 -5.69
N ILE A 306 14.41 21.18 -6.92
CA ILE A 306 13.68 21.75 -8.05
C ILE A 306 13.35 20.62 -9.02
N SER A 307 12.10 20.56 -9.49
CA SER A 307 11.64 19.48 -10.35
C SER A 307 10.77 20.00 -11.49
N LEU A 308 10.95 19.43 -12.67
CA LEU A 308 10.05 19.65 -13.81
C LEU A 308 8.85 18.72 -13.68
N VAL A 309 7.67 19.22 -14.05
CA VAL A 309 6.43 18.44 -14.02
C VAL A 309 5.87 18.38 -15.43
N PHE A 310 5.65 17.16 -15.93
CA PHE A 310 5.04 16.90 -17.22
C PHE A 310 3.73 16.13 -17.06
N SER A 311 2.82 16.24 -18.03
CA SER A 311 1.55 15.50 -18.00
C SER A 311 1.67 13.99 -18.32
N SER A 312 2.80 13.56 -18.88
CA SER A 312 3.17 12.17 -19.11
C SER A 312 4.69 12.00 -19.07
N SER A 313 5.17 10.76 -18.97
CA SER A 313 6.60 10.46 -18.95
C SER A 313 7.26 10.79 -20.29
N LEU A 314 8.47 11.36 -20.29
CA LEU A 314 9.27 11.60 -21.49
C LEU A 314 9.67 10.31 -22.22
N GLU A 315 9.72 10.35 -23.56
CA GLU A 315 10.37 9.32 -24.39
C GLU A 315 11.88 9.32 -24.12
N ASN A 316 12.56 8.19 -24.31
CA ASN A 316 14.01 7.92 -24.11
C ASN A 316 14.97 9.03 -24.57
N HIS A 317 15.00 10.15 -23.85
CA HIS A 317 15.84 11.32 -24.06
C HIS A 317 16.56 11.62 -22.75
N THR A 318 17.81 12.06 -22.85
CA THR A 318 18.47 12.63 -21.68
C THR A 318 17.87 14.02 -21.46
N LEU A 319 17.28 14.27 -20.29
CA LEU A 319 16.68 15.57 -19.98
C LEU A 319 17.66 16.75 -20.16
N ASP A 320 18.95 16.47 -20.08
CA ASP A 320 20.04 17.40 -20.36
C ASP A 320 20.07 17.94 -21.79
N GLU A 321 19.58 17.16 -22.75
CA GLU A 321 19.41 17.55 -24.15
C GLU A 321 18.19 18.45 -24.34
N ILE A 322 17.21 18.40 -23.42
CA ILE A 322 15.95 19.09 -23.60
C ILE A 322 15.78 20.33 -22.70
N VAL A 323 16.54 20.44 -21.61
CA VAL A 323 16.39 21.53 -20.63
C VAL A 323 17.48 22.58 -20.84
N HIS A 324 17.06 23.80 -21.15
CA HIS A 324 17.93 24.96 -21.32
C HIS A 324 17.54 26.07 -20.35
N THR A 325 18.53 26.81 -19.83
CA THR A 325 18.33 27.90 -18.87
C THR A 325 19.02 29.18 -19.33
N LEU A 326 18.44 30.32 -19.00
CA LEU A 326 19.02 31.66 -19.15
C LEU A 326 18.91 32.40 -17.80
N PRO A 327 20.03 32.79 -17.16
CA PRO A 327 21.40 32.50 -17.57
C PRO A 327 21.70 31.00 -17.59
N GLN A 328 22.70 30.60 -18.37
CA GLN A 328 23.05 29.18 -18.55
C GLN A 328 23.67 28.62 -17.27
N THR A 329 23.19 27.49 -16.79
CA THR A 329 23.77 26.76 -15.65
C THR A 329 24.88 25.81 -16.12
N ALA A 330 25.81 25.47 -15.23
CA ALA A 330 26.91 24.55 -15.54
C ALA A 330 26.37 23.16 -15.94
N LYS A 331 26.86 22.62 -17.07
CA LYS A 331 26.39 21.34 -17.63
C LYS A 331 26.82 20.11 -16.80
N GLU A 332 27.87 20.24 -15.98
CA GLU A 332 28.62 19.10 -15.42
C GLU A 332 27.92 18.34 -14.28
N ASP A 333 26.82 18.86 -13.72
CA ASP A 333 26.15 18.26 -12.54
C ASP A 333 24.69 17.83 -12.78
N ARG A 334 24.22 17.83 -14.04
CA ARG A 334 22.82 17.52 -14.37
C ARG A 334 22.53 16.02 -14.32
N PHE A 335 22.10 15.54 -13.16
CA PHE A 335 21.52 14.21 -13.02
C PHE A 335 20.03 14.32 -12.71
N LEU A 336 19.18 13.79 -13.59
CA LEU A 336 17.75 13.71 -13.33
C LEU A 336 17.37 12.30 -12.86
N LEU A 337 16.83 12.25 -11.64
CA LEU A 337 16.15 11.06 -11.13
C LEU A 337 14.67 11.23 -11.46
N VAL A 338 14.09 10.21 -12.09
CA VAL A 338 12.63 10.11 -12.24
C VAL A 338 12.08 9.75 -10.87
N ASP A 339 11.25 10.64 -10.31
CA ASP A 339 10.52 10.38 -9.08
C ASP A 339 9.06 10.11 -9.48
N ASN A 340 8.59 8.89 -9.25
CA ASN A 340 7.32 8.46 -9.82
C ASN A 340 6.13 9.00 -9.00
N GLU A 341 5.30 9.78 -9.71
CA GLU A 341 3.99 10.33 -9.35
C GLU A 341 3.98 11.57 -8.43
N TYR A 342 3.67 12.75 -9.01
CA TYR A 342 3.31 13.95 -8.26
C TYR A 342 1.79 14.08 -8.18
N TYR A 343 1.27 14.27 -6.97
CA TYR A 343 -0.15 14.46 -6.67
C TYR A 343 -0.38 15.79 -5.95
N ARG A 344 -1.01 16.76 -6.62
CA ARG A 344 -1.56 17.96 -5.94
C ARG A 344 -2.85 18.39 -6.61
N SER A 345 -3.92 18.52 -5.82
CA SER A 345 -5.19 19.17 -6.20
C SER A 345 -5.76 18.77 -7.58
N GLY A 346 -5.81 17.47 -7.89
CA GLY A 346 -6.38 16.97 -9.15
C GLY A 346 -5.52 17.20 -10.39
N MET A 347 -4.22 17.50 -10.22
CA MET A 347 -3.24 17.42 -11.31
C MET A 347 -2.30 16.25 -11.04
N ARG A 348 -2.34 15.24 -11.92
CA ARG A 348 -1.31 14.21 -12.01
C ARG A 348 -0.25 14.60 -13.02
N GLY A 349 1.00 14.58 -12.58
CA GLY A 349 2.16 14.79 -13.43
C GLY A 349 3.32 13.87 -13.06
N VAL A 350 4.22 13.68 -14.02
CA VAL A 350 5.49 12.98 -13.82
C VAL A 350 6.54 14.01 -13.44
N LYS A 351 7.15 13.80 -12.27
CA LYS A 351 8.15 14.69 -11.68
C LYS A 351 9.54 14.24 -12.08
N TYR A 352 10.33 15.18 -12.60
CA TYR A 352 11.73 14.97 -12.95
C TYR A 352 12.59 15.93 -12.14
N ARG A 353 13.35 15.39 -11.20
CA ARG A 353 14.25 16.20 -10.37
C ARG A 353 15.37 16.78 -11.20
N ILE A 354 15.55 18.09 -11.21
CA ILE A 354 16.71 18.75 -11.82
C ILE A 354 17.79 18.90 -10.75
N ARG A 355 18.95 18.31 -10.96
CA ARG A 355 20.15 18.66 -10.18
C ARG A 355 20.98 19.60 -11.03
N THR A 356 20.81 20.91 -10.87
CA THR A 356 21.69 21.86 -11.53
C THR A 356 22.06 22.94 -10.53
N LYS A 357 23.28 23.47 -10.64
CA LYS A 357 23.75 24.57 -9.80
C LYS A 357 23.10 25.85 -10.32
N PHE A 358 21.95 26.18 -9.76
CA PHE A 358 21.37 27.49 -9.92
C PHE A 358 22.08 28.47 -8.99
N GLU A 359 22.42 29.63 -9.51
CA GLU A 359 22.96 30.73 -8.74
C GLU A 359 21.86 31.29 -7.81
N PRO A 360 22.19 31.59 -6.54
CA PRO A 360 21.26 32.28 -5.65
C PRO A 360 20.82 33.64 -6.20
N SER A 361 19.64 34.12 -5.76
CA SER A 361 19.11 35.45 -6.09
C SER A 361 19.11 35.81 -7.58
N THR A 362 18.90 34.81 -8.43
CA THR A 362 18.96 34.92 -9.87
C THR A 362 17.60 34.61 -10.48
N THR A 363 17.20 35.42 -11.46
CA THR A 363 16.01 35.12 -12.27
C THR A 363 16.40 34.22 -13.43
N TYR A 364 15.77 33.05 -13.50
CA TYR A 364 15.99 32.08 -14.55
C TYR A 364 14.80 32.03 -15.50
N LYS A 365 15.09 32.00 -16.79
CA LYS A 365 14.15 31.52 -17.81
C LYS A 365 14.57 30.12 -18.26
N LEU A 366 13.71 29.14 -18.04
CA LEU A 366 13.91 27.74 -18.40
C LEU A 366 13.08 27.41 -19.65
N PHE A 367 13.64 26.60 -20.55
CA PHE A 367 13.02 26.13 -21.78
C PHE A 367 13.15 24.62 -21.93
N ILE A 368 12.13 24.00 -22.51
CA ILE A 368 12.07 22.60 -22.90
C ILE A 368 12.14 22.51 -24.44
N ALA A 369 13.31 22.17 -25.00
CA ALA A 369 13.56 22.03 -26.43
C ALA A 369 14.72 21.06 -26.67
N ALA A 370 14.66 20.18 -27.67
CA ALA A 370 15.69 19.15 -27.86
C ALA A 370 17.05 19.64 -28.39
N THR A 371 17.21 20.94 -28.69
CA THR A 371 18.49 21.50 -29.14
C THR A 371 18.68 22.93 -28.64
N ASP A 372 19.95 23.31 -28.49
CA ASP A 372 20.40 24.69 -28.23
C ASP A 372 20.05 25.66 -29.40
N ASP A 373 19.57 25.14 -30.55
CA ASP A 373 19.18 25.93 -31.72
C ASP A 373 17.64 26.03 -31.81
N PRO A 374 17.04 27.21 -31.57
CA PRO A 374 15.60 27.41 -31.70
C PRO A 374 15.05 27.12 -33.11
N LYS A 375 15.92 26.88 -34.12
CA LYS A 375 15.53 26.50 -35.48
C LYS A 375 15.60 25.00 -35.77
N ASN A 376 16.18 24.19 -34.89
CA ASN A 376 16.34 22.74 -35.12
C ASN A 376 15.72 21.93 -33.98
N THR A 377 14.39 21.96 -33.88
CA THR A 377 13.68 21.31 -32.78
C THR A 377 13.26 19.91 -33.19
N THR A 378 14.06 18.90 -32.86
CA THR A 378 13.49 17.55 -32.70
C THR A 378 12.39 17.70 -31.64
N PRO A 379 11.12 17.35 -31.94
CA PRO A 379 10.05 17.55 -30.98
C PRO A 379 10.29 16.67 -29.77
N VAL A 380 10.26 17.27 -28.58
CA VAL A 380 10.26 16.53 -27.31
C VAL A 380 8.96 15.73 -27.25
N LYS A 381 9.08 14.43 -27.01
CA LYS A 381 7.96 13.50 -26.99
C LYS A 381 7.79 12.81 -25.64
N ASP A 382 6.58 12.33 -25.38
CA ASP A 382 6.32 11.43 -24.26
C ASP A 382 6.59 9.96 -24.61
N GLY A 383 6.51 9.06 -23.63
CA GLY A 383 6.70 7.62 -23.80
C GLY A 383 5.71 6.95 -24.75
N PHE A 384 4.69 7.69 -25.23
CA PHE A 384 3.76 7.26 -26.27
C PHE A 384 4.04 7.92 -27.64
N GLY A 385 5.14 8.66 -27.76
CA GLY A 385 5.58 9.34 -28.98
C GLY A 385 4.82 10.64 -29.29
N GLN A 386 4.00 11.17 -28.38
CA GLN A 386 3.28 12.43 -28.61
C GLN A 386 4.21 13.63 -28.42
N PRO A 387 4.22 14.60 -29.35
CA PRO A 387 4.99 15.82 -29.16
C PRO A 387 4.39 16.68 -28.05
N ILE A 388 5.23 17.47 -27.40
CA ILE A 388 4.80 18.45 -26.40
C ILE A 388 3.87 19.50 -27.03
N ILE A 389 2.79 19.84 -26.32
CA ILE A 389 1.78 20.83 -26.70
C ILE A 389 1.72 21.91 -25.62
N GLY A 390 1.62 23.16 -26.05
CA GLY A 390 1.49 24.32 -25.18
C GLY A 390 2.82 24.97 -24.83
N PRO A 391 2.89 25.75 -23.74
CA PRO A 391 4.10 26.44 -23.34
C PRO A 391 5.23 25.45 -23.02
N THR A 392 6.43 25.78 -23.47
CA THR A 392 7.65 25.00 -23.19
C THR A 392 8.65 25.80 -22.37
N ASP A 393 8.27 26.96 -21.86
CA ASP A 393 9.13 27.84 -21.08
C ASP A 393 8.50 28.22 -19.73
N ILE A 394 9.33 28.66 -18.80
CA ILE A 394 8.90 29.22 -17.51
C ILE A 394 9.95 30.20 -16.99
N THR A 395 9.51 31.26 -16.30
CA THR A 395 10.42 32.18 -15.61
C THR A 395 10.18 32.14 -14.10
N PHE A 396 11.25 31.93 -13.33
CA PHE A 396 11.22 31.83 -11.88
C PHE A 396 12.45 32.50 -11.25
N LYS A 397 12.38 32.79 -9.96
CA LYS A 397 13.48 33.38 -9.19
C LYS A 397 14.06 32.34 -8.24
N THR A 398 15.34 32.43 -7.97
CA THR A 398 15.96 31.66 -6.88
C THR A 398 16.04 32.49 -5.61
N THR A 399 15.93 31.86 -4.43
CA THR A 399 16.21 32.54 -3.17
C THR A 399 17.71 32.77 -3.02
N ASP A 400 18.08 33.61 -2.06
CA ASP A 400 19.40 33.48 -1.45
C ASP A 400 19.53 32.07 -0.84
N SER A 401 20.68 31.43 -1.06
CA SER A 401 21.03 30.23 -0.30
C SER A 401 21.30 30.69 1.13
N PRO A 402 20.57 30.17 2.13
CA PRO A 402 20.75 30.59 3.51
C PRO A 402 22.20 30.34 3.94
N ALA A 403 22.74 31.24 4.77
CA ALA A 403 24.01 31.01 5.42
C ALA A 403 23.89 29.72 6.26
N LEU A 404 24.56 28.65 5.82
CA LEU A 404 24.52 27.35 6.48
C LEU A 404 25.90 27.05 7.06
N ILE A 405 25.93 26.80 8.36
CA ILE A 405 27.10 26.29 9.07
C ILE A 405 26.69 24.96 9.68
N LEU A 406 27.17 23.86 9.10
CA LEU A 406 26.96 22.52 9.61
C LEU A 406 28.28 22.02 10.21
N LEU A 407 28.27 21.81 11.53
CA LEU A 407 29.32 21.08 12.24
C LEU A 407 28.96 19.59 12.20
N ALA A 408 29.58 18.83 11.32
CA ALA A 408 29.26 17.41 11.16
C ALA A 408 29.62 16.59 12.41
N GLN A 409 30.56 17.07 13.23
CA GLN A 409 30.91 16.49 14.52
C GLN A 409 31.18 17.63 15.53
N PRO A 410 30.35 17.82 16.57
CA PRO A 410 30.56 18.86 17.58
C PRO A 410 31.71 18.54 18.55
N ILE A 411 32.24 17.32 18.52
CA ILE A 411 33.40 16.88 19.29
C ILE A 411 34.32 16.16 18.30
N THR A 412 35.54 16.67 18.13
CA THR A 412 36.56 16.05 17.28
C THR A 412 37.74 15.66 18.17
N THR A 413 38.16 14.39 18.13
CA THR A 413 39.31 13.91 18.90
C THR A 413 40.59 14.15 18.13
N VAL A 414 41.60 14.74 18.77
CA VAL A 414 42.96 14.84 18.22
C VAL A 414 43.51 13.43 18.07
N ASN A 415 43.93 13.04 16.86
CA ASN A 415 44.55 11.73 16.67
C ASN A 415 45.95 11.72 17.32
N SER A 416 46.56 10.54 17.48
CA SER A 416 47.88 10.36 18.10
C SER A 416 49.04 11.09 17.40
N TYR A 417 48.77 11.75 16.27
CA TYR A 417 49.74 12.54 15.49
C TYR A 417 49.53 14.06 15.62
N GLY A 418 48.61 14.51 16.48
CA GLY A 418 48.37 15.94 16.71
C GLY A 418 47.67 16.66 15.57
N GLN A 419 47.07 15.93 14.62
CA GLN A 419 46.37 16.52 13.49
C GLN A 419 44.89 16.74 13.81
N PHE A 420 44.39 17.90 13.36
CA PHE A 420 43.04 18.40 13.57
C PHE A 420 42.38 18.62 12.21
N GLU A 421 41.26 17.92 11.95
CA GLU A 421 40.44 18.14 10.76
C GLU A 421 38.97 18.26 11.17
N PRO A 422 38.50 19.47 11.54
CA PRO A 422 37.09 19.67 11.83
C PRO A 422 36.32 19.59 10.51
N MET A 423 35.28 18.77 10.47
CA MET A 423 34.37 18.76 9.33
C MET A 423 33.33 19.88 9.51
N ILE A 424 33.70 21.07 9.04
CA ILE A 424 32.82 22.23 8.97
C ILE A 424 32.38 22.41 7.52
N TYR A 425 31.07 22.32 7.30
CA TYR A 425 30.46 22.68 6.04
C TYR A 425 29.93 24.10 6.15
N VAL A 426 30.46 25.00 5.34
CA VAL A 426 30.10 26.41 5.31
C VAL A 426 29.59 26.73 3.92
N GLN A 427 28.42 27.35 3.85
CA GLN A 427 27.85 27.81 2.58
C GLN A 427 27.36 29.24 2.76
N ASN A 428 27.71 30.11 1.81
CA ASN A 428 27.28 31.52 1.76
C ASN A 428 27.59 32.32 3.02
N VAL A 429 28.81 32.18 3.54
CA VAL A 429 29.30 32.97 4.67
C VAL A 429 30.58 33.70 4.25
N ASP A 430 30.58 35.03 4.35
CA ASP A 430 31.76 35.86 4.05
C ASP A 430 32.85 35.72 5.13
N GLU A 431 32.46 35.52 6.39
CA GLU A 431 33.36 35.35 7.53
C GLU A 431 32.81 34.30 8.51
N LEU A 432 33.62 33.28 8.82
CA LEU A 432 33.32 32.29 9.85
C LEU A 432 34.16 32.56 11.09
N SER A 433 33.55 33.07 12.15
CA SER A 433 34.18 33.17 13.47
C SER A 433 33.88 31.92 14.30
N LEU A 434 34.93 31.17 14.68
CA LEU A 434 34.82 29.97 15.52
C LEU A 434 35.37 30.25 16.91
N ASN A 435 34.56 29.97 17.93
CA ASN A 435 35.02 29.86 19.32
C ASN A 435 35.14 28.39 19.67
N TYR A 436 36.33 27.95 20.09
CA TYR A 436 36.54 26.59 20.55
C TYR A 436 37.17 26.60 21.94
N SER A 437 36.94 25.51 22.67
CA SER A 437 37.59 25.25 23.95
C SER A 437 38.26 23.89 23.88
N ILE A 438 39.46 23.79 24.45
CA ILE A 438 40.20 22.53 24.50
C ILE A 438 39.77 21.81 25.77
N LEU A 439 39.42 20.53 25.65
CA LEU A 439 39.11 19.67 26.78
C LEU A 439 40.28 18.73 27.04
N ASP A 440 40.56 18.42 28.30
CA ASP A 440 41.51 17.36 28.68
C ASP A 440 40.92 15.95 28.48
N GLU A 441 41.72 14.92 28.77
CA GLU A 441 41.31 13.51 28.65
C GLU A 441 40.13 13.13 29.56
N GLN A 442 39.82 13.95 30.57
CA GLN A 442 38.71 13.78 31.50
C GLN A 442 37.49 14.65 31.12
N GLY A 443 37.58 15.42 30.03
CA GLY A 443 36.52 16.30 29.55
C GLY A 443 36.44 17.65 30.26
N ALA A 444 37.45 18.06 31.03
CA ALA A 444 37.50 19.36 31.68
C ALA A 444 38.12 20.43 30.76
N LEU A 445 37.63 21.67 30.87
CA LEU A 445 38.15 22.82 30.11
C LEU A 445 39.59 23.12 30.50
N LEU A 446 40.48 23.12 29.51
CA LEU A 446 41.83 23.66 29.63
C LEU A 446 41.74 25.19 29.48
N ASN A 447 42.02 25.91 30.57
CA ASN A 447 42.06 27.37 30.61
C ASN A 447 43.23 27.97 29.83
#